data_AF-A0A2S3WJN7-F1
#
_entry.id   AF-A0A2S3WJN7-F1
#
_cell.length_a   1.000
_cell.length_b   1.000
_cell.length_c   1.000
_cell.angle_alpha   90.00
_cell.angle_beta   90.00
_cell.angle_gamma   90.00
#
_symmetry.space_group_name_H-M   'P 1'
#
loop_
_entity.id
_entity.type
_entity.pdbx_description
1 polymer ?
#
loop_
_entity_poly.entity_id
_entity_poly.type
_entity_poly.pdbx_seq_one_letter_code
_entity_poly.pdbx_strand_id
1 'polypeptide(L)'
;MVTVNVLPTERPPLSILAADFPVKLSAFNELTREMRNAGIQVVGLELAENRIKIDAESVDLLSRRFGHELRSLRYSTVGRRTRSSAMIRGVEVVWFSLVKEQDQ
;
A
#
# COMPACT_ATOMS: atom_id res chain seq x y z
N MET A 1 -17.58 2.81 -22.76
CA MET A 1 -17.45 2.39 -21.34
C MET A 1 -16.81 1.02 -21.36
N VAL A 2 -15.48 0.93 -21.17
CA VAL A 2 -14.74 -0.34 -21.25
C VAL A 2 -14.68 -0.93 -19.85
N THR A 3 -15.40 -2.02 -19.63
CA THR A 3 -15.33 -2.79 -18.38
C THR A 3 -14.03 -3.59 -18.42
N VAL A 4 -13.00 -3.13 -17.70
CA VAL A 4 -11.79 -3.94 -17.48
C VAL A 4 -12.15 -5.02 -16.46
N ASN A 5 -12.38 -6.23 -16.96
CA ASN A 5 -12.57 -7.41 -16.14
C ASN A 5 -11.21 -7.76 -15.51
N VAL A 6 -11.00 -7.39 -14.24
CA VAL A 6 -9.82 -7.82 -13.48
C VAL A 6 -10.08 -9.25 -13.03
N LEU A 7 -9.50 -10.23 -13.73
CA LEU A 7 -9.50 -11.61 -13.27
C LEU A 7 -8.81 -11.65 -11.89
N PRO A 8 -9.36 -12.35 -10.88
CA PRO A 8 -8.68 -12.54 -9.62
C PRO A 8 -7.37 -13.25 -9.92
N THR A 9 -6.26 -12.54 -9.76
CA THR A 9 -4.93 -13.13 -9.88
C THR A 9 -4.76 -13.97 -8.62
N GLU A 10 -5.00 -15.29 -8.73
CA GLU A 10 -4.71 -16.23 -7.65
C GLU A 10 -3.22 -16.15 -7.36
N ARG A 11 -2.86 -15.34 -6.35
CA ARG A 11 -1.50 -15.34 -5.84
C ARG A 11 -1.30 -16.66 -5.13
N PRO A 12 -0.18 -17.36 -5.37
CA PRO A 12 0.12 -18.57 -4.65
C PRO A 12 0.05 -18.29 -3.14
N PRO A 13 -0.51 -19.23 -2.35
CA PRO A 13 -0.64 -19.04 -0.92
C PRO A 13 0.71 -18.75 -0.29
N LEU A 14 0.72 -17.86 0.70
CA LEU A 14 1.93 -17.52 1.45
C LEU A 14 2.48 -18.79 2.10
N SER A 15 3.64 -19.26 1.63
CA SER A 15 4.33 -20.40 2.22
C SER A 15 5.50 -19.91 3.05
N ILE A 16 5.52 -20.27 4.33
CA ILE A 16 6.63 -19.96 5.24
C ILE A 16 7.93 -20.68 4.86
N LEU A 17 7.82 -21.73 4.05
CA LEU A 17 8.94 -22.53 3.55
C LEU A 17 9.44 -22.04 2.19
N ALA A 18 8.78 -21.05 1.59
CA ALA A 18 9.26 -20.47 0.34
C ALA A 18 10.58 -19.72 0.57
N ALA A 19 11.53 -19.89 -0.35
CA ALA A 19 12.88 -19.33 -0.22
C ALA A 19 12.88 -17.79 -0.14
N ASP A 20 11.90 -17.14 -0.74
CA ASP A 20 11.73 -15.69 -0.76
C ASP A 20 10.99 -15.16 0.48
N PHE A 21 10.38 -16.03 1.29
CA PHE A 21 9.57 -15.63 2.43
C PHE A 21 10.34 -14.80 3.47
N PRO A 22 11.57 -15.19 3.92
CA PRO A 22 12.32 -14.39 4.88
C PRO A 22 12.67 -12.99 4.36
N VAL A 23 13.00 -12.89 3.07
CA VAL A 23 13.33 -11.62 2.41
C VAL A 23 12.10 -10.71 2.37
N LYS A 24 10.95 -11.25 1.96
CA LYS A 24 9.67 -10.53 1.94
C LYS A 24 9.27 -10.06 3.35
N LEU A 25 9.40 -10.94 4.35
CA LEU A 25 9.06 -10.63 5.73
C LEU A 25 9.97 -9.56 6.34
N SER A 26 11.28 -9.60 6.07
CA SER A 26 12.23 -8.58 6.50
C SER A 26 11.88 -7.22 5.91
N ALA A 27 11.72 -7.11 4.59
CA ALA A 27 11.35 -5.86 3.94
C ALA A 27 10.01 -5.30 4.47
N PHE A 28 9.01 -6.17 4.66
CA PHE A 28 7.71 -5.79 5.21
C PHE A 28 7.82 -5.26 6.65
N ASN A 29 8.55 -5.96 7.52
CA ASN A 29 8.69 -5.60 8.93
C ASN A 29 9.54 -4.35 9.11
N GLU A 30 10.64 -4.21 8.37
CA GLU A 30 11.51 -3.03 8.39
C GLU A 30 10.74 -1.80 7.94
N LEU A 31 10.06 -1.86 6.80
CA LEU A 31 9.25 -0.75 6.31
C LEU A 31 8.15 -0.37 7.31
N THR A 32 7.46 -1.37 7.89
CA THR A 32 6.44 -1.12 8.92
C THR A 32 7.03 -0.40 10.14
N ARG A 33 8.22 -0.82 10.60
CA ARG A 33 8.90 -0.19 11.75
C ARG A 33 9.34 1.23 11.41
N GLU A 34 9.95 1.44 10.25
CA GLU A 34 10.38 2.77 9.80
C GLU A 34 9.20 3.72 9.66
N MET A 35 8.06 3.26 9.10
CA MET A 35 6.84 4.05 9.02
C MET A 35 6.35 4.48 10.41
N ARG A 36 6.22 3.53 11.34
CA ARG A 36 5.79 3.84 12.71
C ARG A 36 6.75 4.80 13.42
N ASN A 37 8.06 4.57 13.28
CA ASN A 37 9.09 5.44 13.84
C ASN A 37 9.07 6.85 13.23
N ALA A 38 8.66 6.96 11.96
CA ALA A 38 8.47 8.24 11.29
C ALA A 38 7.18 8.96 11.69
N GLY A 39 6.29 8.33 12.47
CA GLY A 39 4.99 8.88 12.86
C GLY A 39 3.87 8.61 11.85
N ILE A 40 4.09 7.73 10.86
CA ILE A 40 3.07 7.32 9.90
C ILE A 40 2.11 6.35 10.59
N GLN A 41 0.83 6.68 10.56
CA GLN A 41 -0.21 5.86 11.17
C GLN A 41 -0.51 4.63 10.32
N VAL A 42 0.04 3.48 10.71
CA VAL A 42 -0.24 2.18 10.08
C VAL A 42 -1.53 1.60 10.66
N VAL A 43 -2.56 1.48 9.83
CA VAL A 43 -3.91 1.03 10.21
C VAL A 43 -4.22 -0.42 9.81
N GLY A 44 -3.35 -1.06 9.03
CA GLY A 44 -3.52 -2.47 8.67
C GLY A 44 -2.26 -3.09 8.07
N LEU A 45 -2.10 -4.40 8.28
CA LEU A 45 -0.99 -5.21 7.78
C LEU A 45 -1.54 -6.48 7.12
N GLU A 46 -1.26 -6.66 5.83
CA GLU A 46 -1.73 -7.79 5.02
C GLU A 46 -0.51 -8.46 4.38
N LEU A 47 0.22 -9.27 5.16
CA LEU A 47 1.47 -9.91 4.71
C LEU A 47 1.28 -10.85 3.50
N ALA A 48 0.16 -11.59 3.46
CA ALA A 48 -0.19 -12.45 2.32
C ALA A 48 -0.20 -11.64 1.02
N GLU A 49 -0.81 -10.47 1.06
CA GLU A 49 -0.90 -9.53 -0.06
C GLU A 49 0.34 -8.64 -0.25
N ASN A 50 1.33 -8.75 0.65
CA ASN A 50 2.47 -7.84 0.78
C ASN A 50 2.08 -6.37 0.90
N ARG A 51 1.03 -6.09 1.69
CA ARG A 51 0.39 -4.77 1.74
C ARG A 51 0.37 -4.17 3.14
N ILE A 52 0.72 -2.89 3.23
CA ILE A 52 0.59 -2.05 4.42
C ILE A 52 -0.48 -1.00 4.14
N LYS A 53 -1.47 -0.88 5.04
CA LYS A 53 -2.48 0.18 5.01
C LYS A 53 -2.08 1.29 5.97
N ILE A 54 -2.12 2.53 5.49
CA ILE A 54 -1.87 3.71 6.31
C ILE A 54 -3.11 4.63 6.32
N ASP A 55 -3.18 5.48 7.34
CA ASP A 55 -4.15 6.56 7.38
C ASP A 55 -3.88 7.60 6.28
N ALA A 56 -4.93 8.16 5.70
CA ALA A 56 -4.82 9.17 4.65
C ALA A 56 -4.16 10.48 5.15
N GLU A 57 -4.30 10.81 6.44
CA GLU A 57 -3.64 11.97 7.05
C GLU A 57 -2.11 11.81 7.09
N SER A 58 -1.61 10.57 7.02
CA SER A 58 -0.16 10.29 7.02
C SER A 58 0.49 10.38 5.64
N VAL A 59 -0.25 10.66 4.56
CA VAL A 59 0.25 10.64 3.17
C VAL A 59 1.30 11.73 2.92
N ASP A 60 1.12 12.91 3.50
CA ASP A 60 2.11 13.99 3.41
C ASP A 60 3.44 13.58 4.05
N LEU A 61 3.36 12.91 5.20
CA LEU A 61 4.54 12.42 5.92
C LEU A 61 5.21 11.25 5.19
N LEU A 62 4.41 10.34 4.61
CA LEU A 62 4.89 9.28 3.72
C LEU A 62 5.69 9.89 2.55
N SER A 63 5.13 10.90 1.89
CA SER A 63 5.77 11.56 0.75
C SER A 63 7.08 12.24 1.14
N ARG A 64 7.13 12.92 2.29
CA ARG A 64 8.34 13.58 2.81
C ARG A 64 9.43 12.59 3.19
N ARG A 65 9.08 11.45 3.80
CA ARG A 65 10.05 10.49 4.33
C ARG A 65 10.49 9.44 3.32
N PHE A 66 9.58 8.98 2.47
CA PHE A 66 9.79 7.86 1.55
C PHE A 66 9.61 8.25 0.08
N GLY A 67 9.42 9.53 -0.24
CA GLY A 67 9.15 9.99 -1.62
C GLY A 67 10.19 9.55 -2.66
N HIS A 68 11.46 9.43 -2.24
CA HIS A 68 12.56 8.96 -3.08
C HIS A 68 12.48 7.45 -3.42
N GLU A 69 11.71 6.69 -2.64
CA GLU A 69 11.52 5.25 -2.79
C GLU A 69 10.19 4.87 -3.45
N LEU A 70 9.26 5.82 -3.57
CA LEU A 70 7.94 5.57 -4.15
C LEU A 70 8.08 5.15 -5.62
N ARG A 71 7.46 4.01 -5.95
CA ARG A 71 7.32 3.48 -7.31
C ARG A 71 5.85 3.17 -7.59
N SER A 72 5.49 3.09 -8.87
CA SER A 72 4.20 2.52 -9.32
C SER A 72 2.97 3.09 -8.60
N LEU A 73 2.87 4.41 -8.50
CA LEU A 73 1.73 5.09 -7.89
C LEU A 73 0.45 4.82 -8.72
N ARG A 74 -0.60 4.33 -8.08
CA ARG A 74 -1.88 3.97 -8.71
C ARG A 74 -3.05 4.56 -7.92
N TYR A 75 -4.10 4.90 -8.66
CA TYR A 75 -5.34 5.42 -8.10
C TYR A 75 -6.52 4.67 -8.70
N SER A 76 -7.46 4.27 -7.87
CA SER A 76 -8.73 3.67 -8.29
C SER A 76 -9.86 4.21 -7.41
N THR A 77 -10.83 4.86 -8.03
CA THR A 77 -12.00 5.42 -7.35
C THR A 77 -13.21 4.53 -7.59
N VAL A 78 -13.90 4.14 -6.51
CA VAL A 78 -15.19 3.42 -6.58
C VAL A 78 -16.16 4.09 -5.61
N GLY A 79 -17.23 4.68 -6.13
CA GLY A 79 -18.16 5.48 -5.34
C GLY A 79 -17.48 6.72 -4.75
N ARG A 80 -17.56 6.90 -3.42
CA ARG A 80 -17.05 8.07 -2.70
C ARG A 80 -15.63 7.92 -2.14
N ARG A 81 -14.93 6.82 -2.46
CA ARG A 81 -13.58 6.55 -1.94
C ARG A 81 -12.60 6.34 -3.08
N THR A 82 -11.47 7.01 -2.98
CA THR A 82 -10.29 6.77 -3.82
C THR A 82 -9.32 5.89 -3.05
N ARG A 83 -9.07 4.70 -3.57
CA ARG A 83 -7.94 3.87 -3.15
C ARG A 83 -6.70 4.34 -3.90
N SER A 84 -5.68 4.72 -3.15
CA SER A 84 -4.36 5.06 -3.68
C SER A 84 -3.37 4.00 -3.23
N SER A 85 -2.42 3.64 -4.09
CA SER A 85 -1.33 2.75 -3.70
C SER A 85 -0.01 3.12 -4.33
N ALA A 86 1.09 2.81 -3.63
CA ALA A 86 2.46 2.94 -4.13
C ALA A 86 3.28 1.73 -3.70
N MET A 87 4.33 1.42 -4.44
CA MET A 87 5.30 0.38 -4.08
C MET A 87 6.50 1.03 -3.39
N ILE A 88 6.90 0.49 -2.24
CA ILE A 88 8.11 0.85 -1.51
C ILE A 88 8.85 -0.44 -1.15
N ARG A 89 10.09 -0.59 -1.61
CA ARG A 89 10.92 -1.79 -1.35
C ARG A 89 10.19 -3.12 -1.61
N GLY A 90 9.35 -3.16 -2.65
CA GLY A 90 8.56 -4.35 -3.02
C GLY A 90 7.26 -4.55 -2.23
N VAL A 91 6.94 -3.69 -1.25
CA VAL A 91 5.72 -3.72 -0.43
C VAL A 91 4.70 -2.70 -0.98
N GLU A 92 3.44 -3.10 -1.12
CA GLU A 92 2.35 -2.20 -1.53
C GLU A 92 1.86 -1.38 -0.32
N VAL A 93 2.01 -0.07 -0.37
CA VAL A 93 1.46 0.86 0.62
C VAL A 93 0.16 1.43 0.09
N VAL A 94 -0.92 1.34 0.86
CA VAL A 94 -2.27 1.70 0.44
C VAL A 94 -2.91 2.67 1.42
N TRP A 95 -3.61 3.67 0.91
CA TRP A 95 -4.45 4.57 1.69
C TRP A 95 -5.76 4.85 0.94
N PHE A 96 -6.77 5.27 1.70
CA PHE A 96 -8.09 5.60 1.16
C PHE A 96 -8.44 7.02 1.52
N SER A 97 -8.62 7.87 0.52
CA SER A 97 -9.18 9.20 0.72
C SER A 97 -10.65 9.22 0.32
N LEU A 98 -11.41 10.12 0.95
CA LEU A 98 -12.69 10.51 0.38
C LEU A 98 -12.44 11.21 -0.95
N VAL A 99 -13.28 10.95 -1.94
CA VAL A 99 -13.34 11.80 -3.13
C VAL A 99 -13.75 13.17 -2.60
N LYS A 100 -12.86 14.16 -2.70
CA LYS A 100 -13.29 15.55 -2.53
C LYS A 100 -14.32 15.78 -3.62
N GLU A 101 -15.59 15.98 -3.25
CA GLU A 101 -16.48 16.74 -4.11
C GLU A 101 -15.73 18.06 -4.35
N GLN A 102 -15.31 18.28 -5.60
CA GLN A 102 -14.79 19.59 -5.97
C GLN A 102 -15.95 20.56 -5.72
N ASP A 103 -15.86 21.30 -4.61
CA ASP A 103 -16.56 22.58 -4.54
C ASP A 103 -16.06 23.41 -5.72
N GLN A 104 -17.04 23.89 -6.48
CA GLN A 104 -16.96 24.57 -7.76
C GLN A 104 -15.96 25.73 -7.83
#